data_AF-A0A1F4XWW4-F1
#
_entry.id   AF-A0A1F4XWW4-F1
#
_cell.length_a   1.000
_cell.length_b   1.000
_cell.length_c   1.000
_cell.angle_alpha   90.00
_cell.angle_beta   90.00
_cell.angle_gamma   90.00
#
_symmetry.space_group_name_H-M   'P 1'
#
loop_
_entity.id
_entity.type
_entity.pdbx_description
1 polymer ?
#
loop_
_entity_poly.entity_id
_entity_poly.type
_entity_poly.pdbx_seq_one_letter_code
_entity_poly.pdbx_strand_id
1 'polypeptide(L)'
;MQDKHIVIAQQVGALTMFGALFVAASLVANVHKDALAEVVNAGGAVGMFGFILLIAVFVVFVIPLDLVLLVPLGTAAWGPVPTALMSIAGWTLGAAVAFGVARRWGAPFVERIVGMRRVRLLENRVPKKHLFGTVVALRMLVSVDVLSYALGLFSTMSWPRYIAATALGVAPFGFYFAYAGTLPFWYQIAAVAAALALASIIIMYWGIRREP
;
A
#
# COMPACT_ATOMS: atom_id res chain seq x y z
N MET A 1 -4.39 -7.23 -30.50
CA MET A 1 -5.06 -8.07 -29.48
C MET A 1 -4.07 -8.88 -28.65
N GLN A 2 -2.98 -9.38 -29.23
CA GLN A 2 -1.94 -10.19 -28.56
C GLN A 2 -1.29 -9.48 -27.34
N ASP A 3 -1.10 -8.15 -27.39
CA ASP A 3 -0.54 -7.37 -26.28
C ASP A 3 -1.42 -7.33 -25.03
N LYS A 4 -2.76 -7.40 -25.16
CA LYS A 4 -3.66 -7.35 -23.99
C LYS A 4 -3.53 -8.61 -23.14
N HIS A 5 -3.40 -9.77 -23.76
CA HIS A 5 -3.24 -11.04 -23.03
C HIS A 5 -1.90 -11.11 -22.29
N ILE A 6 -0.83 -10.57 -22.89
CA ILE A 6 0.50 -10.52 -22.27
C ILE A 6 0.48 -9.60 -21.04
N VAL A 7 -0.13 -8.41 -21.15
CA VAL A 7 -0.21 -7.47 -20.02
C VAL A 7 -1.06 -8.03 -18.88
N ILE A 8 -2.19 -8.68 -19.19
CA ILE A 8 -3.04 -9.33 -18.18
C ILE A 8 -2.29 -10.48 -17.51
N ALA A 9 -1.60 -11.33 -18.27
CA ALA A 9 -0.81 -12.43 -17.73
C ALA A 9 0.31 -11.94 -16.81
N GLN A 10 1.00 -10.85 -17.17
CA GLN A 10 2.01 -10.20 -16.32
C GLN A 10 1.43 -9.66 -15.01
N GLN A 11 0.25 -9.03 -15.07
CA GLN A 11 -0.43 -8.52 -13.87
C GLN A 11 -0.87 -9.65 -12.94
N VAL A 12 -1.48 -10.70 -13.49
CA VAL A 12 -1.87 -11.89 -12.72
C VAL A 12 -0.64 -12.55 -12.11
N GLY A 13 0.43 -12.75 -12.88
CA GLY A 13 1.68 -13.33 -12.38
C GLY A 13 2.31 -12.52 -11.24
N ALA A 14 2.34 -11.19 -11.36
CA ALA A 14 2.82 -10.32 -10.28
C ALA A 14 1.94 -10.45 -9.03
N LEU A 15 0.61 -10.36 -9.17
CA LEU A 15 -0.33 -10.50 -8.05
C LEU A 15 -0.19 -11.84 -7.33
N THR A 16 -0.08 -12.94 -8.08
CA THR A 16 0.14 -14.28 -7.52
C THR A 16 1.47 -14.37 -6.77
N MET A 17 2.56 -13.81 -7.34
CA MET A 17 3.87 -13.76 -6.69
C MET A 17 3.81 -12.98 -5.37
N PHE A 18 3.13 -11.83 -5.36
CA PHE A 18 2.90 -11.03 -4.15
C PHE A 18 2.16 -11.82 -3.07
N GLY A 19 1.09 -12.51 -3.45
CA GLY A 19 0.33 -13.36 -2.54
C GLY A 19 1.17 -14.50 -1.98
N ALA A 20 1.96 -15.16 -2.82
CA ALA A 20 2.85 -16.25 -2.40
C ALA A 20 3.92 -15.75 -1.42
N LEU A 21 4.54 -14.59 -1.70
CA LEU A 21 5.53 -13.98 -0.81
C LEU A 21 4.91 -13.59 0.54
N PHE A 22 3.67 -13.07 0.54
CA PHE A 22 2.97 -12.72 1.78
C PHE A 22 2.73 -13.95 2.65
N VAL A 23 2.24 -15.04 2.05
CA VAL A 23 2.03 -16.31 2.76
C VAL A 23 3.36 -16.87 3.27
N ALA A 24 4.41 -16.87 2.45
CA ALA A 24 5.73 -17.34 2.86
C ALA A 24 6.30 -16.52 4.03
N ALA A 25 6.26 -15.19 3.94
CA ALA A 25 6.71 -14.30 5.01
C ALA A 25 5.93 -14.52 6.30
N SER A 26 4.62 -14.72 6.20
CA SER A 26 3.76 -15.02 7.34
C SER A 26 4.06 -16.36 7.99
N LEU A 27 4.35 -17.41 7.20
CA LEU A 27 4.76 -18.69 7.74
C LEU A 27 6.09 -18.58 8.50
N VAL A 28 7.09 -17.95 7.87
CA VAL A 28 8.41 -17.73 8.50
C VAL A 28 8.27 -16.90 9.78
N ALA A 29 7.49 -15.83 9.75
CA ALA A 29 7.24 -14.96 10.89
C ALA A 29 6.55 -15.70 12.04
N ASN A 30 5.56 -16.54 11.74
CA ASN A 30 4.87 -17.33 12.76
C ASN A 30 5.74 -18.44 13.36
N VAL A 31 6.61 -19.07 12.55
CA VAL A 31 7.56 -20.08 13.05
C VAL A 31 8.60 -19.47 13.98
N HIS A 32 9.06 -18.25 13.70
CA HIS A 32 10.08 -17.55 14.50
C HIS A 32 9.48 -16.52 15.46
N LYS A 33 8.20 -16.66 15.80
CA LYS A 33 7.46 -15.67 16.58
C LYS A 33 8.11 -15.37 17.93
N ASP A 34 8.64 -16.39 18.60
CA ASP A 34 9.28 -16.24 19.91
C ASP A 34 10.60 -15.43 19.81
N ALA A 35 11.42 -15.70 18.79
CA ALA A 35 12.64 -14.95 18.53
C ALA A 35 12.33 -13.49 18.13
N LEU A 36 11.28 -13.28 17.32
CA LEU A 36 10.80 -11.94 16.99
C LEU A 36 10.29 -11.19 18.22
N ALA A 37 9.54 -11.87 19.09
CA ALA A 37 9.03 -11.30 20.33
C ALA A 37 10.17 -10.87 21.25
N GLU A 38 11.27 -11.61 21.33
CA GLU A 38 12.45 -11.26 22.13
C GLU A 38 13.14 -9.98 21.61
N VAL A 39 13.40 -9.90 20.29
CA VAL A 39 13.98 -8.71 19.64
C VAL A 39 13.08 -7.48 19.83
N VAL A 40 11.77 -7.69 19.76
CA VAL A 40 10.76 -6.65 19.89
C VAL A 40 10.63 -6.17 21.34
N ASN A 41 10.61 -7.08 22.31
CA ASN A 41 10.58 -6.75 23.73
C ASN A 41 11.86 -5.99 24.14
N ALA A 42 13.01 -6.34 23.57
CA ALA A 42 14.26 -5.61 23.78
C ALA A 42 14.23 -4.21 23.13
N GLY A 43 13.60 -4.05 21.96
CA GLY A 43 13.50 -2.78 21.24
C GLY A 43 12.42 -1.82 21.74
N GLY A 44 11.39 -2.32 22.45
CA GLY A 44 10.31 -1.52 23.03
C GLY A 44 9.70 -0.51 22.04
N ALA A 45 9.52 0.74 22.48
CA ALA A 45 8.97 1.82 21.66
C ALA A 45 9.86 2.15 20.43
N VAL A 46 11.18 1.98 20.52
CA VAL A 46 12.11 2.27 19.42
C VAL A 46 11.85 1.34 18.24
N GLY A 47 11.56 0.06 18.51
CA GLY A 47 11.19 -0.90 17.46
C GLY A 47 9.90 -0.50 16.73
N MET A 48 8.89 -0.03 17.47
CA MET A 48 7.62 0.45 16.89
C MET A 48 7.82 1.68 16.00
N PHE A 49 8.60 2.67 16.46
CA PHE A 49 8.92 3.84 15.64
C PHE A 49 9.74 3.48 14.41
N GLY A 50 10.74 2.59 14.56
CA GLY A 50 11.52 2.08 13.44
C GLY A 50 10.65 1.39 12.37
N PHE A 51 9.66 0.60 12.80
CA PHE A 51 8.70 -0.04 11.90
C PHE A 51 7.87 0.98 11.10
N ILE A 52 7.32 1.99 11.77
CA ILE A 52 6.56 3.08 11.13
C ILE A 52 7.43 3.81 10.10
N LEU A 53 8.66 4.16 10.47
CA LEU A 53 9.60 4.88 9.61
C LEU A 53 10.01 4.04 8.40
N LEU A 54 10.24 2.74 8.58
CA LEU A 54 10.60 1.85 7.49
C LEU A 54 9.46 1.71 6.47
N ILE A 55 8.21 1.58 6.94
CA ILE A 55 7.04 1.60 6.05
C ILE A 55 6.95 2.94 5.31
N ALA A 56 7.16 4.06 6.01
CA ALA A 56 7.13 5.38 5.38
C ALA A 56 8.19 5.51 4.27
N VAL A 57 9.40 4.99 4.50
CA VAL A 57 10.48 4.93 3.50
C VAL A 57 10.05 4.09 2.29
N PHE A 58 9.47 2.91 2.52
CA PHE A 58 8.99 2.05 1.43
C PHE A 58 7.93 2.76 0.57
N VAL A 59 7.00 3.48 1.18
CA VAL A 59 6.00 4.28 0.45
C VAL A 59 6.65 5.42 -0.34
N VAL A 60 7.60 6.15 0.25
CA VAL A 60 8.28 7.26 -0.44
C VAL A 60 9.01 6.77 -1.69
N PHE A 61 9.68 5.62 -1.61
CA PHE A 61 10.45 5.05 -2.72
C PHE A 61 9.66 4.07 -3.59
N VAL A 62 8.35 3.90 -3.36
CA VAL A 62 7.49 3.00 -4.14
C VAL A 62 8.01 1.56 -4.11
N ILE A 63 8.42 1.10 -2.93
CA ILE A 63 8.94 -0.24 -2.69
C ILE A 63 7.77 -1.10 -2.17
N PRO A 64 7.24 -2.01 -2.99
CA PRO A 64 6.03 -2.76 -2.66
C PRO A 64 6.36 -3.99 -1.78
N LEU A 65 7.02 -3.79 -0.65
CA LEU A 65 7.47 -4.86 0.25
C LEU A 65 6.90 -4.74 1.67
N ASP A 66 6.27 -3.62 1.98
CA ASP A 66 5.64 -3.30 3.25
C ASP A 66 4.49 -4.28 3.57
N LEU A 67 3.52 -4.41 2.67
CA LEU A 67 2.39 -5.32 2.85
C LEU A 67 2.84 -6.78 2.89
N VAL A 68 3.86 -7.13 2.10
CA VAL A 68 4.29 -8.51 1.87
C VAL A 68 5.19 -9.03 2.98
N LEU A 69 6.11 -8.19 3.48
CA LEU A 69 7.12 -8.60 4.45
C LEU A 69 6.86 -7.97 5.82
N LEU A 70 6.69 -6.65 5.88
CA LEU A 70 6.64 -5.94 7.15
C LEU A 70 5.35 -6.22 7.91
N VAL A 71 4.19 -6.25 7.24
CA VAL A 71 2.91 -6.52 7.90
C VAL A 71 2.87 -7.91 8.57
N PRO A 72 3.23 -9.03 7.90
CA PRO A 72 3.28 -10.33 8.58
C PRO A 72 4.27 -10.39 9.75
N LEU A 73 5.46 -9.81 9.58
CA LEU A 73 6.47 -9.75 10.65
C LEU A 73 5.98 -8.94 11.84
N GLY A 74 5.38 -7.78 11.60
CA GLY A 74 4.79 -6.95 12.63
C GLY A 74 3.65 -7.67 13.34
N THR A 75 2.78 -8.35 12.59
CA THR A 75 1.65 -9.10 13.15
C THR A 75 2.14 -10.22 14.07
N ALA A 76 3.19 -10.94 13.69
CA ALA A 76 3.79 -11.96 14.55
C ALA A 76 4.39 -11.34 15.83
N ALA A 77 5.06 -10.19 15.69
CA ALA A 77 5.73 -9.48 16.78
C ALA A 77 4.78 -8.83 17.80
N TRP A 78 3.85 -8.00 17.33
CA TRP A 78 3.00 -7.14 18.17
C TRP A 78 1.52 -7.51 18.14
N GLY A 79 1.14 -8.50 17.33
CA GLY A 79 -0.25 -8.82 17.07
C GLY A 79 -0.88 -7.94 15.97
N PRO A 80 -2.11 -8.29 15.54
CA PRO A 80 -2.72 -7.69 14.36
C PRO A 80 -3.12 -6.22 14.57
N VAL A 81 -3.67 -5.85 15.73
CA VAL A 81 -4.17 -4.49 15.96
C VAL A 81 -3.04 -3.45 16.01
N PRO A 82 -1.98 -3.63 16.83
CA PRO A 82 -0.87 -2.66 16.84
C PRO A 82 -0.20 -2.56 15.48
N THR A 83 -0.01 -3.68 14.78
CA THR A 83 0.58 -3.71 13.44
C THR A 83 -0.25 -2.96 12.42
N ALA A 84 -1.58 -3.13 12.44
CA ALA A 84 -2.47 -2.36 11.57
C ALA A 84 -2.33 -0.86 11.82
N LEU A 85 -2.38 -0.43 13.09
CA LEU A 85 -2.24 0.99 13.45
C LEU A 85 -0.89 1.58 13.04
N MET A 86 0.20 0.85 13.30
CA MET A 86 1.55 1.28 12.90
C MET A 86 1.71 1.30 11.38
N SER A 87 1.13 0.35 10.65
CA SER A 87 1.16 0.32 9.19
C SER A 87 0.37 1.50 8.60
N ILE A 88 -0.82 1.78 9.14
CA ILE A 88 -1.62 2.96 8.76
C ILE A 88 -0.84 4.25 9.02
N ALA A 89 -0.17 4.36 10.17
CA ALA A 89 0.68 5.51 10.49
C ALA A 89 1.86 5.64 9.50
N GLY A 90 2.57 4.55 9.23
CA GLY A 90 3.70 4.52 8.30
C GLY A 90 3.30 4.87 6.87
N TRP A 91 2.20 4.28 6.37
CA TRP A 91 1.67 4.61 5.04
C TRP A 91 1.22 6.06 4.94
N THR A 92 0.53 6.55 5.97
CA THR A 92 0.08 7.95 6.01
C THR A 92 1.26 8.91 6.05
N LEU A 93 2.29 8.60 6.84
CA LEU A 93 3.51 9.39 6.94
C LEU A 93 4.28 9.43 5.61
N GLY A 94 4.54 8.26 5.01
CA GLY A 94 5.20 8.18 3.71
C GLY A 94 4.42 8.89 2.60
N ALA A 95 3.10 8.74 2.61
CA ALA A 95 2.20 9.44 1.69
C ALA A 95 2.21 10.96 1.91
N ALA A 96 2.30 11.43 3.15
CA ALA A 96 2.41 12.85 3.48
C ALA A 96 3.73 13.45 2.97
N VAL A 97 4.83 12.69 3.10
CA VAL A 97 6.14 13.07 2.55
C VAL A 97 6.07 13.12 1.02
N ALA A 98 5.62 12.05 0.35
CA ALA A 98 5.50 12.01 -1.11
C ALA A 98 4.63 13.16 -1.67
N PHE A 99 3.51 13.45 -1.02
CA PHE A 99 2.63 14.56 -1.38
C PHE A 99 3.29 15.92 -1.19
N GLY A 100 3.95 16.15 -0.04
CA GLY A 100 4.66 17.39 0.24
C GLY A 100 5.82 17.60 -0.73
N VAL A 101 6.55 16.53 -1.03
CA VAL A 101 7.66 16.53 -1.98
C VAL A 101 7.20 16.89 -3.40
N ALA A 102 6.16 16.21 -3.90
CA ALA A 102 5.55 16.53 -5.18
C ALA A 102 5.13 18.00 -5.24
N ARG A 103 4.46 18.50 -4.19
CA ARG A 103 3.96 19.86 -4.16
C ARG A 103 5.07 20.91 -4.08
N ARG A 104 6.18 20.62 -3.40
CA ARG A 104 7.27 21.58 -3.20
C ARG A 104 8.26 21.65 -4.36
N TRP A 105 8.61 20.50 -4.94
CA TRP A 105 9.64 20.37 -5.99
C TRP A 105 9.07 20.09 -7.38
N GLY A 106 7.79 19.80 -7.50
CA GLY A 106 7.09 19.71 -8.77
C GLY A 106 7.45 18.49 -9.64
N ALA A 107 7.02 18.53 -10.89
CA ALA A 107 7.11 17.43 -11.84
C ALA A 107 8.55 16.89 -12.08
N PRO A 108 9.61 17.72 -12.17
CA PRO A 108 10.96 17.22 -12.44
C PRO A 108 11.49 16.26 -11.36
N PHE A 109 11.12 16.48 -10.10
CA PHE A 109 11.53 15.61 -9.01
C PHE A 109 10.73 14.31 -9.01
N VAL A 110 9.42 14.41 -9.22
CA VAL A 110 8.53 13.25 -9.31
C VAL A 110 8.92 12.34 -10.48
N GLU A 111 9.35 12.91 -11.60
CA GLU A 111 9.83 12.15 -12.76
C GLU A 111 11.00 11.21 -12.42
N ARG A 112 11.95 11.69 -11.60
CA ARG A 112 13.13 10.93 -11.20
C ARG A 112 12.81 9.75 -10.28
N ILE A 113 11.75 9.84 -9.48
CA ILE A 113 11.37 8.78 -8.53
C ILE A 113 10.43 7.77 -9.18
N VAL A 114 9.32 8.23 -9.77
CA VAL A 114 8.22 7.33 -10.19
C VAL A 114 7.93 7.36 -11.69
N GLY A 115 8.56 8.28 -12.43
CA GLY A 115 8.30 8.50 -13.84
C GLY A 115 6.97 9.21 -14.11
N MET A 116 7.00 10.22 -14.99
CA MET A 116 5.80 11.03 -15.25
C MET A 116 4.67 10.28 -15.96
N ARG A 117 4.97 9.20 -16.70
CA ARG A 117 3.95 8.41 -17.41
C ARG A 117 2.90 7.86 -16.44
N ARG A 118 3.31 7.31 -15.29
CA ARG A 118 2.40 6.72 -14.30
C ARG A 118 1.57 7.79 -13.59
N VAL A 119 2.18 8.93 -13.32
CA VAL A 119 1.55 10.03 -12.59
C VAL A 119 0.53 10.79 -13.46
N ARG A 120 0.85 11.07 -14.73
CA ARG A 120 -0.08 11.72 -15.67
C ARG A 120 -1.31 10.87 -15.97
N LEU A 121 -1.21 9.54 -15.93
CA LEU A 121 -2.38 8.66 -16.05
C LEU A 121 -3.40 8.83 -14.92
N LEU A 122 -2.97 9.40 -13.79
CA LEU A 122 -3.84 9.73 -12.67
C LEU A 122 -4.35 11.18 -12.71
N GLU A 123 -3.80 12.05 -13.56
CA GLU A 123 -4.18 13.47 -13.65
C GLU A 123 -5.69 13.62 -13.90
N ASN A 124 -6.22 12.91 -14.90
CA ASN A 124 -7.65 12.91 -15.22
C ASN A 124 -8.52 12.19 -14.18
N ARG A 125 -7.91 11.39 -13.29
CA ARG A 125 -8.60 10.66 -12.22
C ARG A 125 -8.62 11.43 -10.90
N VAL A 126 -7.79 12.48 -10.74
CA VAL A 126 -7.85 13.38 -9.58
C VAL A 126 -9.06 14.30 -9.76
N PRO A 127 -10.13 14.12 -8.98
CA PRO A 127 -11.35 14.89 -9.17
C PRO A 127 -11.17 16.32 -8.68
N LYS A 128 -11.82 17.27 -9.35
CA LYS A 128 -11.81 18.69 -8.95
C LYS A 128 -12.84 19.02 -7.86
N LYS A 129 -13.84 18.15 -7.65
CA LYS A 129 -14.92 18.28 -6.66
C LYS A 129 -14.93 17.07 -5.74
N HIS A 130 -15.44 17.22 -4.51
CA HIS A 130 -15.50 16.16 -3.48
C HIS A 130 -14.16 15.44 -3.20
N LEU A 131 -13.05 16.19 -3.30
CA LEU A 131 -11.67 15.69 -3.16
C LEU A 131 -11.47 14.72 -1.99
N PHE A 132 -12.01 15.02 -0.81
CA PHE A 132 -11.82 14.18 0.36
C PHE A 132 -12.39 12.77 0.18
N GLY A 133 -13.68 12.65 -0.13
CA GLY A 133 -14.35 11.36 -0.27
C GLY A 133 -13.77 10.54 -1.42
N THR A 134 -13.41 11.19 -2.53
CA THR A 134 -12.80 10.46 -3.65
C THR A 134 -11.38 10.02 -3.35
N VAL A 135 -10.58 10.79 -2.59
CA VAL A 135 -9.25 10.33 -2.16
C VAL A 135 -9.39 9.10 -1.26
N VAL A 136 -10.32 9.11 -0.30
CA VAL A 136 -10.62 7.91 0.53
C VAL A 136 -10.96 6.71 -0.34
N ALA A 137 -11.83 6.86 -1.33
CA ALA A 137 -12.20 5.78 -2.24
C ALA A 137 -11.04 5.35 -3.17
N LEU A 138 -10.29 6.30 -3.74
CA LEU A 138 -9.17 6.01 -4.62
C LEU A 138 -8.03 5.29 -3.90
N ARG A 139 -7.82 5.55 -2.61
CA ARG A 139 -6.86 4.82 -1.77
C ARG A 139 -7.18 3.33 -1.66
N MET A 140 -8.43 2.94 -1.94
CA MET A 140 -8.82 1.53 -1.99
C MET A 140 -8.55 0.86 -3.34
N LEU A 141 -8.32 1.64 -4.39
CA LEU A 141 -8.21 1.15 -5.77
C LEU A 141 -6.82 1.37 -6.37
N VAL A 142 -6.07 2.34 -5.83
CA VAL A 142 -4.79 2.80 -6.37
C VAL A 142 -3.74 2.74 -5.27
N SER A 143 -2.54 2.27 -5.64
CA SER A 143 -1.38 2.20 -4.76
C SER A 143 -1.16 3.53 -4.02
N VAL A 144 -0.82 3.44 -2.72
CA VAL A 144 -0.60 4.60 -1.87
C VAL A 144 0.47 5.52 -2.47
N ASP A 145 1.53 4.95 -3.03
CA ASP A 145 2.72 5.69 -3.40
C ASP A 145 2.49 6.64 -4.59
N VAL A 146 2.07 6.09 -5.74
CA VAL A 146 1.90 6.86 -6.99
C VAL A 146 0.75 7.88 -6.87
N LEU A 147 -0.33 7.53 -6.17
CA LEU A 147 -1.46 8.45 -5.95
C LEU A 147 -1.04 9.66 -5.11
N SER A 148 -0.13 9.48 -4.14
CA SER A 148 0.36 10.58 -3.31
C SER A 148 1.13 11.62 -4.12
N TYR A 149 2.00 11.17 -5.02
CA TYR A 149 2.71 12.07 -5.94
C TYR A 149 1.76 12.77 -6.91
N ALA A 150 0.79 12.05 -7.48
CA ALA A 150 -0.20 12.64 -8.38
C ALA A 150 -1.07 13.70 -7.68
N LEU A 151 -1.56 13.41 -6.47
CA LEU A 151 -2.33 14.37 -5.68
C LEU A 151 -1.48 15.58 -5.27
N GLY A 152 -0.19 15.39 -4.97
CA GLY A 152 0.72 16.49 -4.65
C GLY A 152 0.94 17.45 -5.82
N LEU A 153 1.04 16.92 -7.04
CA LEU A 153 1.21 17.72 -8.26
C LEU A 153 -0.08 18.38 -8.75
N PHE A 154 -1.18 17.65 -8.78
CA PHE A 154 -2.37 18.06 -9.54
C PHE A 154 -3.56 18.49 -8.67
N SER A 155 -3.58 18.15 -7.39
CA SER A 155 -4.70 18.50 -6.51
C SER A 155 -4.50 19.85 -5.82
N THR A 156 -5.61 20.52 -5.50
CA THR A 156 -5.66 21.71 -4.63
C THR A 156 -5.92 21.37 -3.16
N MET A 157 -5.85 20.09 -2.79
CA MET A 157 -6.22 19.61 -1.46
C MET A 157 -5.28 20.15 -0.38
N SER A 158 -5.81 20.57 0.77
CA SER A 158 -4.99 21.00 1.91
C SER A 158 -4.34 19.81 2.61
N TRP A 159 -3.19 20.06 3.25
CA TRP A 159 -2.38 19.00 3.87
C TRP A 159 -3.13 18.19 4.96
N PRO A 160 -3.86 18.81 5.90
CA PRO A 160 -4.60 18.05 6.92
C PRO A 160 -5.72 17.18 6.33
N ARG A 161 -6.44 17.70 5.33
CA ARG A 161 -7.49 16.93 4.64
C ARG A 161 -6.89 15.73 3.92
N TYR A 162 -5.73 15.90 3.28
CA TYR A 162 -5.05 14.84 2.58
C TYR A 162 -4.57 13.72 3.52
N ILE A 163 -3.99 14.09 4.67
CA ILE A 163 -3.54 13.15 5.70
C ILE A 163 -4.74 12.35 6.22
N ALA A 164 -5.82 13.03 6.61
CA ALA A 164 -7.03 12.37 7.11
C ALA A 164 -7.69 11.45 6.07
N ALA A 165 -7.81 11.91 4.82
CA ALA A 165 -8.36 11.08 3.73
C ALA A 165 -7.49 9.85 3.46
N THR A 166 -6.17 10.00 3.53
CA THR A 166 -5.23 8.89 3.35
C THR A 166 -5.35 7.88 4.48
N ALA A 167 -5.30 8.33 5.74
CA ALA A 167 -5.42 7.47 6.91
C ALA A 167 -6.73 6.65 6.88
N LEU A 168 -7.87 7.29 6.58
CA LEU A 168 -9.15 6.61 6.46
C LEU A 168 -9.21 5.64 5.27
N GLY A 169 -8.61 6.02 4.13
CA GLY A 169 -8.62 5.18 2.93
C GLY A 169 -7.77 3.92 3.05
N VAL A 170 -6.64 3.99 3.77
CA VAL A 170 -5.74 2.84 3.96
C VAL A 170 -6.10 1.97 5.18
N ALA A 171 -6.89 2.49 6.12
CA ALA A 171 -7.26 1.78 7.34
C ALA A 171 -7.86 0.38 7.10
N PRO A 172 -8.84 0.20 6.18
CA PRO A 172 -9.40 -1.13 5.92
C PRO A 172 -8.34 -2.16 5.48
N PHE A 173 -7.37 -1.75 4.66
CA PHE A 173 -6.28 -2.62 4.21
C PHE A 173 -5.33 -3.00 5.35
N GLY A 174 -4.98 -2.02 6.20
CA GLY A 174 -4.13 -2.25 7.35
C GLY A 174 -4.69 -3.33 8.27
N PHE A 175 -5.97 -3.22 8.62
CA PHE A 175 -6.63 -4.25 9.40
C PHE A 175 -6.77 -5.57 8.65
N TYR A 176 -7.24 -5.54 7.39
CA TYR A 176 -7.45 -6.76 6.61
C TYR A 176 -6.19 -7.63 6.53
N PHE A 177 -5.06 -7.05 6.11
CA PHE A 177 -3.81 -7.80 5.95
C PHE A 177 -3.17 -8.17 7.29
N ALA A 178 -3.27 -7.31 8.31
CA ALA A 178 -2.77 -7.64 9.63
C ALA A 178 -3.51 -8.85 10.23
N TYR A 179 -4.84 -8.91 10.11
CA TYR A 179 -5.62 -10.09 10.53
C TYR A 179 -5.40 -11.29 9.61
N ALA A 180 -5.28 -11.10 8.30
CA ALA A 180 -5.00 -12.20 7.37
C ALA A 180 -3.67 -12.93 7.72
N GLY A 181 -2.66 -12.21 8.21
CA GLY A 181 -1.40 -12.81 8.68
C GLY A 181 -1.51 -13.69 9.94
N THR A 182 -2.64 -13.63 10.65
CA THR A 182 -2.92 -14.50 11.82
C THR A 182 -3.71 -15.76 11.48
N LEU A 183 -4.23 -15.85 10.26
CA LEU A 183 -5.09 -16.97 9.86
C LEU A 183 -4.28 -18.26 9.66
N PRO A 184 -4.89 -19.44 9.90
CA PRO A 184 -4.31 -20.70 9.51
C PRO A 184 -4.05 -20.75 8.00
N PHE A 185 -3.04 -21.50 7.57
CA PHE A 185 -2.52 -21.52 6.20
C PHE A 185 -3.60 -21.54 5.09
N TRP A 186 -4.59 -22.44 5.18
CA TRP A 186 -5.65 -22.54 4.18
C TRP A 186 -6.56 -21.30 4.11
N TYR A 187 -6.91 -20.74 5.28
CA TYR A 187 -7.69 -19.50 5.34
C TYR A 187 -6.88 -18.28 4.90
N GLN A 188 -5.57 -18.30 5.14
CA GLN A 188 -4.68 -17.25 4.67
C GLN A 188 -4.57 -17.25 3.13
N ILE A 189 -4.43 -18.43 2.51
CA ILE A 189 -4.48 -18.56 1.05
C ILE A 189 -5.82 -18.06 0.52
N ALA A 190 -6.93 -18.45 1.14
CA ALA A 190 -8.26 -18.01 0.72
C ALA A 190 -8.44 -16.49 0.84
N ALA A 191 -7.97 -15.87 1.93
CA ALA A 191 -8.00 -14.43 2.12
C ALA A 191 -7.18 -13.71 1.05
N VAL A 192 -5.93 -14.12 0.84
CA VAL A 192 -5.07 -13.55 -0.21
C VAL A 192 -5.73 -13.71 -1.58
N ALA A 193 -6.23 -14.91 -1.91
CA ALA A 193 -6.91 -15.16 -3.17
C ALA A 193 -8.15 -14.27 -3.35
N ALA A 194 -8.94 -14.05 -2.30
CA ALA A 194 -10.10 -13.16 -2.33
C ALA A 194 -9.69 -11.69 -2.57
N ALA A 195 -8.63 -11.21 -1.91
CA ALA A 195 -8.09 -9.88 -2.14
C ALA A 195 -7.56 -9.71 -3.57
N LEU A 196 -6.86 -10.71 -4.10
CA LEU A 196 -6.37 -10.72 -5.48
C LEU A 196 -7.52 -10.77 -6.49
N ALA A 197 -8.57 -11.54 -6.23
CA ALA A 197 -9.76 -11.61 -7.08
C ALA A 197 -10.49 -10.26 -7.11
N LEU A 198 -10.68 -9.62 -5.95
CA LEU A 198 -11.25 -8.27 -5.85
C LEU A 198 -10.40 -7.25 -6.61
N ALA A 199 -9.08 -7.25 -6.42
CA ALA A 199 -8.17 -6.38 -7.15
C ALA A 199 -8.25 -6.61 -8.66
N SER A 200 -8.32 -7.87 -9.10
CA SER A 200 -8.44 -8.24 -10.51
C SER A 200 -9.78 -7.79 -11.11
N ILE A 201 -10.90 -7.95 -10.40
CA ILE A 201 -12.22 -7.47 -10.83
C ILE A 201 -12.22 -5.94 -10.95
N ILE A 202 -11.64 -5.25 -9.98
CA ILE A 202 -11.49 -3.79 -10.01
C ILE A 202 -10.65 -3.37 -11.22
N ILE A 203 -9.50 -4.01 -11.46
CA ILE A 203 -8.65 -3.72 -12.63
C ILE A 203 -9.39 -4.06 -13.93
N MET A 204 -10.17 -5.13 -13.99
CA MET A 204 -10.95 -5.48 -15.17
C MET A 204 -12.03 -4.43 -15.45
N TYR A 205 -12.77 -4.01 -14.42
CA TYR A 205 -13.87 -3.06 -14.55
C TYR A 205 -13.40 -1.61 -14.80
N TRP A 206 -12.30 -1.20 -14.15
CA TRP A 206 -11.78 0.18 -14.18
C TRP A 206 -10.51 0.36 -15.04
N GLY A 207 -9.81 -0.73 -15.34
CA GLY A 207 -8.55 -0.75 -16.11
C GLY A 207 -8.71 -1.16 -17.57
N ILE A 208 -9.84 -1.77 -17.97
CA ILE A 208 -10.13 -2.04 -19.39
C ILE A 208 -10.58 -0.78 -20.15
N ARG A 209 -10.94 0.31 -19.45
CA ARG A 209 -11.10 1.65 -20.06
C ARG A 209 -9.79 2.44 -20.12
N ARG A 210 -8.74 1.85 -20.70
CA ARG A 210 -7.69 2.64 -21.36
C ARG A 210 -7.98 2.61 -22.86
N GLU A 211 -8.75 3.63 -23.22
CA GLU A 211 -9.06 4.35 -24.48
C GLU A 211 -8.60 3.81 -25.85
N PRO A 212 -9.31 4.20 -26.95
CA PRO A 212 -9.05 3.82 -28.35
C PRO A 212 -7.60 3.97 -28.83
#